data_AF-A0A8H6KKQ7-F1
#
_entry.id   AF-A0A8H6KKQ7-F1
#
_cell.length_a   1.000
_cell.length_b   1.000
_cell.length_c   1.000
_cell.angle_alpha   90.00
_cell.angle_beta   90.00
_cell.angle_gamma   90.00
#
_symmetry.space_group_name_H-M   'P 1'
#
loop_
_entity.id
_entity.type
_entity.pdbx_description
1 polymer ?
#
loop_
_entity_poly.entity_id
_entity_poly.type
_entity_poly.pdbx_seq_one_letter_code
_entity_poly.pdbx_strand_id
1 'polypeptide(L)'
;MSGTVIHLRSEKHKALEHRSALTPTTAKALLDAGYVVNVERSPDRIFDDEEFERVGCTLVPEESWKETPKDHIILGLKEIEEGTCESLSMTRPLERVHIHFQHAMKGQAGWAEALSRYPRGNGVLLDLEYLQAENGRRVAAFGYHAGFSGAALAIENWAWQLTHPSEPFPSVESYPNEDALIVDVKKALAEGQEKAGRLPRVIVIGALGRCGSGAVDMCLKAGIPTENILKWDMAETKKGGPFSEIVESDIFVNCIYLNQPVGHFVNRESLQAPGRNLSVVCDVSADTTNPHNPVPIYTVATTFDKPTVPVEGFANPPLSVISIDHLPSLLPRESSEAFSHDLLPTLLNLKDWRNDPVWARAEKFYKDKAAELPAEYLQNKA
;
A
#
# COMPACT_ATOMS: atom_id res chain seq x y z
N MET A 1 -27.03 -1.67 -27.30
CA MET A 1 -26.33 -0.67 -26.48
C MET A 1 -24.93 -1.19 -26.28
N SER A 2 -23.89 -0.41 -26.59
CA SER A 2 -22.51 -0.79 -26.27
C SER A 2 -22.41 -0.99 -24.75
N GLY A 3 -21.75 -2.07 -24.31
CA GLY A 3 -21.54 -2.32 -22.89
C GLY A 3 -20.66 -1.24 -22.26
N THR A 4 -20.74 -1.08 -20.93
CA THR A 4 -19.83 -0.21 -20.17
C THR A 4 -18.38 -0.61 -20.45
N VAL A 5 -17.57 0.37 -20.85
CA VAL A 5 -16.16 0.16 -21.18
C VAL A 5 -15.30 0.57 -19.98
N ILE A 6 -14.50 -0.38 -19.50
CA ILE A 6 -13.45 -0.15 -18.50
C ILE A 6 -12.13 -0.10 -19.26
N HIS A 7 -11.38 0.98 -19.06
CA HIS A 7 -10.07 1.18 -19.66
C HIS A 7 -9.01 1.19 -18.57
N LEU A 8 -8.26 0.09 -18.46
CA LEU A 8 -7.17 -0.07 -17.50
C LEU A 8 -5.94 0.68 -17.99
N ARG A 9 -5.58 1.75 -17.28
CA ARG A 9 -4.42 2.61 -17.54
C ARG A 9 -3.13 1.93 -17.09
N SER A 10 -2.02 2.21 -17.78
CA SER A 10 -0.66 1.89 -17.33
C SER A 10 -0.18 2.84 -16.22
N GLU A 11 0.52 2.33 -15.21
CA GLU A 11 1.10 3.14 -14.11
C GLU A 11 2.48 3.73 -14.47
N LYS A 12 2.68 4.04 -15.75
CA LYS A 12 3.91 4.61 -16.30
C LYS A 12 4.45 5.76 -15.43
N HIS A 13 5.77 5.81 -15.29
CA HIS A 13 6.51 6.82 -14.51
C HIS A 13 6.30 6.81 -12.99
N LYS A 14 5.56 5.84 -12.45
CA LYS A 14 5.57 5.57 -11.00
C LYS A 14 6.64 4.51 -10.72
N ALA A 15 7.80 4.98 -10.29
CA ALA A 15 8.93 4.11 -9.95
C ALA A 15 8.47 2.98 -8.99
N LEU A 16 8.81 1.74 -9.34
CA LEU A 16 8.50 0.53 -8.57
C LEU A 16 6.99 0.22 -8.39
N GLU A 17 6.11 0.86 -9.16
CA GLU A 17 4.68 0.51 -9.18
C GLU A 17 4.40 -0.55 -10.25
N HIS A 18 4.66 -1.81 -9.89
CA HIS A 18 4.40 -2.95 -10.76
C HIS A 18 2.98 -3.54 -10.57
N ARG A 19 2.20 -3.04 -9.60
CA ARG A 19 0.84 -3.55 -9.33
C ARG A 19 -0.16 -3.10 -10.39
N SER A 20 -1.34 -3.71 -10.36
CA SER A 20 -2.46 -3.31 -11.19
C SER A 20 -3.78 -3.34 -10.42
N ALA A 21 -4.68 -2.40 -10.72
CA ALA A 21 -6.03 -2.37 -10.16
C ALA A 21 -6.92 -3.51 -10.69
N LEU A 22 -6.56 -4.05 -11.85
CA LEU A 22 -7.23 -5.19 -12.48
C LEU A 22 -6.20 -6.28 -12.78
N THR A 23 -6.55 -7.54 -12.56
CA THR A 23 -5.71 -8.68 -12.94
C THR A 23 -6.34 -9.43 -14.10
N PRO A 24 -5.61 -10.31 -14.81
CA PRO A 24 -6.23 -11.17 -15.83
C PRO A 24 -7.43 -11.96 -15.27
N THR A 25 -7.33 -12.42 -14.02
CA THR A 25 -8.38 -13.14 -13.31
C THR A 25 -9.66 -12.30 -13.17
N THR A 26 -9.56 -11.08 -12.63
CA THR A 26 -10.74 -10.23 -12.42
C THR A 26 -11.23 -9.55 -13.69
N ALA A 27 -10.34 -9.31 -14.66
CA ALA A 27 -10.70 -8.85 -15.99
C ALA A 27 -11.60 -9.86 -16.71
N LYS A 28 -11.28 -11.17 -16.60
CA LYS A 28 -12.12 -12.24 -17.15
C LYS A 28 -13.53 -12.20 -16.56
N ALA A 29 -13.64 -12.02 -15.24
CA ALA A 29 -14.94 -11.92 -14.58
C ALA A 29 -15.78 -10.72 -15.06
N LEU A 30 -15.13 -9.58 -15.34
CA LEU A 30 -15.81 -8.42 -15.94
C LEU A 30 -16.24 -8.68 -17.40
N LEU A 31 -15.39 -9.30 -18.21
CA LEU A 31 -15.75 -9.70 -19.58
C LEU A 31 -16.96 -10.64 -19.57
N ASP A 32 -16.99 -11.62 -18.67
CA ASP A 32 -18.11 -12.56 -18.51
C ASP A 32 -19.40 -11.88 -18.05
N ALA A 33 -19.27 -10.81 -17.26
CA ALA A 33 -20.39 -9.97 -16.87
C ALA A 33 -20.83 -9.00 -18.00
N GLY A 34 -20.21 -9.05 -19.19
CA GLY A 34 -20.58 -8.26 -20.37
C GLY A 34 -20.05 -6.83 -20.34
N TYR A 35 -18.96 -6.57 -19.63
CA TYR A 35 -18.17 -5.34 -19.79
C TYR A 35 -17.24 -5.46 -21.00
N VAL A 36 -16.85 -4.32 -21.57
CA VAL A 36 -15.70 -4.26 -22.48
C VAL A 36 -14.49 -3.84 -21.66
N VAL A 37 -13.40 -4.60 -21.72
CA VAL A 37 -12.19 -4.32 -20.95
C VAL A 37 -11.04 -4.03 -21.91
N ASN A 38 -10.65 -2.76 -21.99
CA ASN A 38 -9.45 -2.31 -22.68
C ASN A 38 -8.30 -2.27 -21.66
N VAL A 39 -7.13 -2.78 -22.05
CA VAL A 39 -5.94 -2.80 -21.20
C VAL A 39 -4.81 -2.12 -21.95
N GLU A 40 -4.27 -1.06 -21.37
CA GLU A 40 -3.06 -0.45 -21.90
C GLU A 40 -1.90 -1.43 -21.78
N ARG A 41 -1.15 -1.57 -22.87
CA ARG A 41 0.17 -2.23 -22.84
C ARG A 41 1.04 -1.51 -21.82
N SER A 42 1.75 -2.27 -20.99
CA SER A 42 2.57 -1.71 -19.91
C SER A 42 3.84 -2.53 -19.72
N PRO A 43 5.03 -1.97 -19.98
CA PRO A 43 6.28 -2.68 -19.74
C PRO A 43 6.61 -2.85 -18.26
N ASP A 44 5.99 -2.03 -17.39
CA ASP A 44 6.27 -2.00 -15.95
C ASP A 44 5.33 -2.90 -15.14
N ARG A 45 4.19 -3.32 -15.69
CA ARG A 45 3.22 -4.15 -14.95
C ARG A 45 3.77 -5.55 -14.69
N ILE A 46 3.53 -6.11 -13.50
CA ILE A 46 3.93 -7.48 -13.15
C ILE A 46 3.23 -8.56 -13.98
N PHE A 47 2.10 -8.22 -14.60
CA PHE A 47 1.32 -9.11 -15.47
C PHE A 47 1.69 -8.84 -16.92
N ASP A 48 2.02 -9.91 -17.64
CA ASP A 48 2.33 -9.83 -19.06
C ASP A 48 1.07 -9.44 -19.84
N ASP A 49 1.26 -8.68 -20.92
CA ASP A 49 0.18 -8.28 -21.83
C ASP A 49 -0.60 -9.51 -22.35
N GLU A 50 0.12 -10.60 -22.64
CA GLU A 50 -0.43 -11.86 -23.14
C GLU A 50 -1.36 -12.54 -22.13
N GLU A 51 -1.22 -12.29 -20.83
CA GLU A 51 -2.15 -12.82 -19.82
C GLU A 51 -3.53 -12.18 -19.96
N PHE A 52 -3.58 -10.87 -20.21
CA PHE A 52 -4.83 -10.14 -20.46
C PHE A 52 -5.44 -10.49 -21.82
N GLU A 53 -4.62 -10.61 -22.86
CA GLU A 53 -5.10 -11.00 -24.19
C GLU A 53 -5.73 -12.41 -24.16
N ARG A 54 -5.11 -13.35 -23.45
CA ARG A 54 -5.60 -14.73 -23.32
C ARG A 54 -6.99 -14.83 -22.67
N VAL A 55 -7.33 -13.90 -21.78
CA VAL A 55 -8.66 -13.85 -21.14
C VAL A 55 -9.69 -13.07 -21.97
N GLY A 56 -9.27 -12.44 -23.07
CA GLY A 56 -10.14 -11.74 -24.02
C GLY A 56 -10.18 -10.21 -23.86
N CYS A 57 -9.25 -9.61 -23.11
CA CYS A 57 -9.13 -8.15 -23.05
C CYS A 57 -8.62 -7.59 -24.38
N THR A 58 -9.01 -6.35 -24.69
CA THR A 58 -8.47 -5.62 -25.84
C THR A 58 -7.22 -4.87 -25.42
N LEU A 59 -6.05 -5.26 -25.92
CA LEU A 59 -4.81 -4.53 -25.69
C LEU A 59 -4.78 -3.24 -26.53
N VAL A 60 -4.45 -2.12 -25.91
CA VAL A 60 -4.37 -0.79 -26.54
C VAL A 60 -3.05 -0.10 -26.22
N PRO A 61 -2.59 0.87 -27.02
CA PRO A 61 -1.34 1.58 -26.74
C PRO A 61 -1.31 2.21 -25.35
N GLU A 62 -0.13 2.26 -24.75
CA GLU A 62 0.11 2.93 -23.47
C GLU A 62 -0.30 4.41 -23.55
N GLU A 63 -0.88 4.94 -22.46
CA GLU A 63 -1.42 6.30 -22.35
C GLU A 63 -2.63 6.62 -23.27
N SER A 64 -3.17 5.66 -24.03
CA SER A 64 -4.32 5.90 -24.93
C SER A 64 -5.59 6.36 -24.21
N TRP A 65 -5.71 6.17 -22.89
CA TRP A 65 -6.83 6.61 -22.07
C TRP A 65 -7.18 8.10 -22.28
N LYS A 66 -6.18 8.93 -22.60
CA LYS A 66 -6.30 10.38 -22.84
C LYS A 66 -7.28 10.73 -23.97
N GLU A 67 -7.41 9.84 -24.95
CA GLU A 67 -8.13 10.05 -26.21
C GLU A 67 -9.40 9.18 -26.34
N THR A 68 -9.69 8.36 -25.32
CA THR A 68 -10.87 7.49 -25.33
C THR A 68 -12.20 8.26 -25.35
N PRO A 69 -13.31 7.68 -25.79
CA PRO A 69 -14.63 8.31 -25.62
C PRO A 69 -14.92 8.73 -24.16
N LYS A 70 -15.70 9.81 -23.97
CA LYS A 70 -15.93 10.39 -22.63
C LYS A 70 -16.75 9.48 -21.69
N ASP A 71 -17.45 8.51 -22.25
CA ASP A 71 -18.24 7.50 -21.54
C ASP A 71 -17.43 6.28 -21.09
N HIS A 72 -16.14 6.18 -21.46
CA HIS A 72 -15.22 5.20 -20.89
C HIS A 72 -14.91 5.53 -19.44
N ILE A 73 -14.82 4.49 -18.61
CA ILE A 73 -14.36 4.58 -17.23
C ILE A 73 -12.88 4.23 -17.19
N ILE A 74 -12.04 5.18 -16.76
CA ILE A 74 -10.60 4.98 -16.66
C ILE A 74 -10.29 4.39 -15.29
N LEU A 75 -9.80 3.16 -15.28
CA LEU A 75 -9.36 2.45 -14.08
C LEU A 75 -7.84 2.49 -14.00
N GLY A 76 -7.30 2.91 -12.86
CA GLY A 76 -5.87 2.84 -12.55
C GLY A 76 -5.70 2.58 -11.06
N LEU A 77 -4.46 2.48 -10.63
CA LEU A 77 -4.11 2.33 -9.24
C LEU A 77 -3.60 3.65 -8.66
N LYS A 78 -2.55 4.26 -9.21
CA LYS A 78 -1.92 5.43 -8.61
C LYS A 78 -2.43 6.74 -9.21
N GLU A 79 -1.98 7.83 -8.61
CA GLU A 79 -2.37 9.19 -8.91
C GLU A 79 -1.94 9.64 -10.32
N ILE A 80 -2.71 10.55 -10.93
CA ILE A 80 -2.35 11.22 -12.18
C ILE A 80 -1.79 12.60 -11.81
N GLU A 81 -0.49 12.79 -11.98
CA GLU A 81 0.26 14.01 -11.61
C GLU A 81 1.16 14.49 -12.76
N GLU A 82 1.84 15.62 -12.58
CA GLU A 82 2.84 16.09 -13.55
C GLU A 82 3.92 15.03 -13.74
N GLY A 83 4.27 14.73 -14.99
CA GLY A 83 5.26 13.69 -15.31
C GLY A 83 4.75 12.25 -15.24
N THR A 84 3.51 12.00 -14.79
CA THR A 84 2.90 10.65 -14.88
C THR A 84 2.51 10.24 -16.30
N CYS A 85 2.46 11.20 -17.22
CA CYS A 85 2.43 10.96 -18.65
C CYS A 85 3.22 12.07 -19.36
N GLU A 86 3.97 11.73 -20.41
CA GLU A 86 4.88 12.64 -21.13
C GLU A 86 4.17 13.85 -21.80
N SER A 87 2.84 13.88 -21.81
CA SER A 87 2.03 14.91 -22.46
C SER A 87 0.88 15.48 -21.61
N LEU A 88 0.87 15.24 -20.29
CA LEU A 88 -0.19 15.73 -19.39
C LEU A 88 0.37 16.80 -18.45
N SER A 89 0.13 18.07 -18.80
CA SER A 89 0.27 19.15 -17.85
C SER A 89 -0.83 19.06 -16.78
N MET A 90 -0.52 19.45 -15.54
CA MET A 90 -1.50 19.61 -14.47
C MET A 90 -2.60 20.63 -14.80
N THR A 91 -2.39 21.46 -15.82
CA THR A 91 -3.42 22.35 -16.35
C THR A 91 -4.48 21.63 -17.19
N ARG A 92 -4.25 20.39 -17.67
CA ARG A 92 -5.22 19.67 -18.51
C ARG A 92 -6.41 19.17 -17.68
N PRO A 93 -7.65 19.58 -18.03
CA PRO A 93 -8.87 19.05 -17.42
C PRO A 93 -9.03 17.55 -17.68
N LEU A 94 -9.68 16.85 -16.74
CA LEU A 94 -10.04 15.43 -16.83
C LEU A 94 -11.53 15.32 -17.08
N GLU A 95 -11.90 14.71 -18.20
CA GLU A 95 -13.28 14.75 -18.73
C GLU A 95 -14.05 13.43 -18.55
N ARG A 96 -13.40 12.39 -18.01
CA ARG A 96 -13.95 11.05 -17.85
C ARG A 96 -14.24 10.74 -16.39
N VAL A 97 -14.87 9.60 -16.14
CA VAL A 97 -14.90 8.99 -14.82
C VAL A 97 -13.57 8.27 -14.60
N HIS A 98 -12.91 8.56 -13.49
CA HIS A 98 -11.64 7.97 -13.09
C HIS A 98 -11.82 7.20 -11.78
N ILE A 99 -11.25 5.99 -11.71
CA ILE A 99 -11.19 5.15 -10.52
C ILE A 99 -9.73 4.86 -10.24
N HIS A 100 -9.14 5.47 -9.22
CA HIS A 100 -7.77 5.24 -8.75
C HIS A 100 -7.55 5.91 -7.40
N PHE A 101 -6.38 5.72 -6.79
CA PHE A 101 -5.93 6.51 -5.65
C PHE A 101 -5.41 7.86 -6.15
N GLN A 102 -6.04 8.99 -5.79
CA GLN A 102 -5.54 10.31 -6.21
C GLN A 102 -4.66 10.98 -5.15
N HIS A 103 -4.77 10.56 -3.88
CA HIS A 103 -4.04 11.14 -2.75
C HIS A 103 -4.19 12.68 -2.64
N ALA A 104 -5.40 13.20 -2.89
CA ALA A 104 -5.70 14.64 -2.86
C ALA A 104 -6.85 15.02 -1.90
N MET A 105 -7.23 14.12 -0.99
CA MET A 105 -8.42 14.28 -0.14
C MET A 105 -8.12 14.70 1.30
N LYS A 106 -6.83 14.77 1.68
CA LYS A 106 -6.35 15.05 3.05
C LYS A 106 -5.49 16.31 3.13
N GLY A 107 -5.52 17.18 2.11
CA GLY A 107 -4.71 18.40 2.06
C GLY A 107 -3.23 18.14 1.78
N GLN A 108 -2.90 17.04 1.08
CA GLN A 108 -1.55 16.74 0.64
C GLN A 108 -0.96 17.89 -0.22
N ALA A 109 0.37 18.01 -0.30
CA ALA A 109 0.98 18.99 -1.19
C ALA A 109 0.49 18.79 -2.64
N GLY A 110 0.07 19.86 -3.32
CA GLY A 110 -0.45 19.78 -4.69
C GLY A 110 -1.90 19.26 -4.82
N TRP A 111 -2.62 19.03 -3.71
CA TRP A 111 -3.97 18.46 -3.74
C TRP A 111 -4.96 19.30 -4.57
N ALA A 112 -4.88 20.64 -4.48
CA ALA A 112 -5.80 21.54 -5.15
C ALA A 112 -5.59 21.51 -6.67
N GLU A 113 -4.33 21.53 -7.12
CA GLU A 113 -3.95 21.36 -8.51
C GLU A 113 -4.47 20.03 -9.07
N ALA A 114 -4.23 18.92 -8.36
CA ALA A 114 -4.66 17.59 -8.78
C ALA A 114 -6.18 17.46 -8.85
N LEU A 115 -6.89 17.82 -7.78
CA LEU A 115 -8.33 17.67 -7.67
C LEU A 115 -9.10 18.61 -8.59
N SER A 116 -8.59 19.82 -8.85
CA SER A 116 -9.27 20.81 -9.72
C SER A 116 -9.41 20.39 -11.18
N ARG A 117 -8.64 19.39 -11.63
CA ARG A 117 -8.69 18.90 -13.02
C ARG A 117 -10.02 18.26 -13.36
N TYR A 118 -10.65 17.57 -12.42
CA TYR A 118 -11.94 16.90 -12.59
C TYR A 118 -13.10 17.87 -12.81
N PRO A 119 -13.40 18.83 -11.90
CA PRO A 119 -14.51 19.76 -12.10
C PRO A 119 -14.30 20.66 -13.33
N ARG A 120 -13.07 21.06 -13.66
CA ARG A 120 -12.78 21.82 -14.89
C ARG A 120 -13.10 21.05 -16.17
N GLY A 121 -12.98 19.73 -16.16
CA GLY A 121 -13.29 18.86 -17.30
C GLY A 121 -14.70 18.28 -17.26
N ASN A 122 -15.48 18.59 -16.23
CA ASN A 122 -16.74 17.91 -15.90
C ASN A 122 -16.56 16.38 -15.73
N GLY A 123 -15.35 15.96 -15.33
CA GLY A 123 -15.04 14.58 -14.97
C GLY A 123 -15.40 14.26 -13.52
N VAL A 124 -15.26 12.99 -13.16
CA VAL A 124 -15.57 12.48 -11.83
C VAL A 124 -14.43 11.61 -11.34
N LEU A 125 -14.03 11.80 -10.09
CA LEU A 125 -13.12 10.91 -9.40
C LEU A 125 -13.91 10.02 -8.44
N LEU A 126 -13.77 8.70 -8.59
CA LEU A 126 -14.25 7.68 -7.67
C LEU A 126 -13.02 7.08 -6.98
N ASP A 127 -12.53 7.76 -5.95
CA ASP A 127 -11.24 7.45 -5.33
C ASP A 127 -11.27 6.09 -4.60
N LEU A 128 -10.34 5.19 -4.95
CA LEU A 128 -10.23 3.84 -4.41
C LEU A 128 -10.05 3.82 -2.88
N GLU A 129 -9.48 4.87 -2.29
CA GLU A 129 -9.30 4.98 -0.84
C GLU A 129 -10.65 5.12 -0.10
N TYR A 130 -11.64 5.73 -0.74
CA TYR A 130 -12.92 6.11 -0.13
C TYR A 130 -14.10 5.27 -0.62
N LEU A 131 -13.83 4.19 -1.37
CA LEU A 131 -14.83 3.16 -1.64
C LEU A 131 -15.12 2.38 -0.35
N GLN A 132 -16.26 2.68 0.27
CA GLN A 132 -16.67 2.13 1.55
C GLN A 132 -18.03 1.43 1.46
N ALA A 133 -18.12 0.27 2.11
CA ALA A 133 -19.37 -0.40 2.39
C ALA A 133 -20.23 0.42 3.38
N GLU A 134 -21.48 0.00 3.60
CA GLU A 134 -22.43 0.70 4.48
C GLU A 134 -21.92 0.85 5.92
N ASN A 135 -21.15 -0.13 6.41
CA ASN A 135 -20.54 -0.10 7.73
C ASN A 135 -19.25 0.74 7.82
N GLY A 136 -18.91 1.51 6.78
CA GLY A 136 -17.72 2.34 6.70
C GLY A 136 -16.42 1.57 6.41
N ARG A 137 -16.44 0.23 6.30
CA ARG A 137 -15.25 -0.54 5.94
C ARG A 137 -14.92 -0.32 4.46
N ARG A 138 -13.64 -0.08 4.18
CA ARG A 138 -13.12 -0.01 2.80
C ARG A 138 -13.36 -1.32 2.06
N VAL A 139 -13.85 -1.24 0.83
CA VAL A 139 -14.16 -2.42 0.00
C VAL A 139 -12.90 -3.19 -0.40
N ALA A 140 -11.82 -2.49 -0.75
CA ALA A 140 -10.55 -3.07 -1.13
C ALA A 140 -9.38 -2.29 -0.51
N ALA A 141 -8.35 -3.01 -0.06
CA ALA A 141 -7.11 -2.41 0.44
C ALA A 141 -5.96 -3.44 0.41
N PHE A 142 -4.73 -2.96 0.38
CA PHE A 142 -3.52 -3.79 0.34
C PHE A 142 -3.02 -4.29 1.70
N GLY A 143 -3.87 -4.25 2.73
CA GLY A 143 -3.45 -4.41 4.13
C GLY A 143 -2.68 -5.70 4.39
N TYR A 144 -3.17 -6.84 3.88
CA TYR A 144 -2.54 -8.15 4.08
C TYR A 144 -1.09 -8.17 3.61
N HIS A 145 -0.86 -7.86 2.33
CA HIS A 145 0.48 -7.87 1.75
C HIS A 145 1.38 -6.76 2.30
N ALA A 146 0.83 -5.65 2.77
CA ALA A 146 1.63 -4.65 3.49
C ALA A 146 2.28 -5.25 4.75
N GLY A 147 1.49 -5.98 5.56
CA GLY A 147 2.01 -6.66 6.74
C GLY A 147 2.92 -7.84 6.41
N PHE A 148 2.57 -8.61 5.38
CA PHE A 148 3.39 -9.74 4.91
C PHE A 148 4.79 -9.28 4.48
N SER A 149 4.86 -8.32 3.56
CA SER A 149 6.11 -7.73 3.09
C SER A 149 6.87 -7.01 4.20
N GLY A 150 6.18 -6.29 5.09
CA GLY A 150 6.80 -5.60 6.22
C GLY A 150 7.49 -6.58 7.18
N ALA A 151 6.83 -7.69 7.52
CA ALA A 151 7.42 -8.74 8.34
C ALA A 151 8.57 -9.46 7.63
N ALA A 152 8.49 -9.67 6.31
CA ALA A 152 9.56 -10.27 5.53
C ALA A 152 10.85 -9.44 5.63
N LEU A 153 10.78 -8.15 5.30
CA LEU A 153 11.91 -7.23 5.41
C LEU A 153 12.43 -7.11 6.84
N ALA A 154 11.54 -7.17 7.84
CA ALA A 154 11.95 -7.11 9.23
C ALA A 154 12.75 -8.34 9.67
N ILE A 155 12.38 -9.53 9.21
CA ILE A 155 13.09 -10.79 9.46
C ILE A 155 14.45 -10.78 8.75
N GLU A 156 14.48 -10.37 7.48
CA GLU A 156 15.72 -10.24 6.71
C GLU A 156 16.68 -9.24 7.36
N ASN A 157 16.19 -8.08 7.78
CA ASN A 157 17.01 -7.07 8.45
C ASN A 157 17.52 -7.53 9.83
N TRP A 158 16.72 -8.27 10.60
CA TRP A 158 17.16 -8.87 11.86
C TRP A 158 18.33 -9.83 11.62
N ALA A 159 18.20 -10.72 10.64
CA ALA A 159 19.28 -11.63 10.26
C ALA A 159 20.51 -10.89 9.70
N TRP A 160 20.29 -9.86 8.88
CA TRP A 160 21.36 -9.06 8.29
C TRP A 160 22.22 -8.37 9.36
N GLN A 161 21.59 -7.73 10.35
CA GLN A 161 22.31 -7.07 11.45
C GLN A 161 23.20 -8.04 12.26
N LEU A 162 22.83 -9.32 12.33
CA LEU A 162 23.60 -10.37 13.00
C LEU A 162 24.75 -10.93 12.14
N THR A 163 24.55 -11.00 10.83
CA THR A 163 25.47 -11.65 9.89
C THR A 163 26.48 -10.68 9.27
N HIS A 164 26.09 -9.41 9.11
CA HIS A 164 26.86 -8.33 8.49
C HIS A 164 26.93 -7.12 9.43
N PRO A 165 27.60 -7.26 10.60
CA PRO A 165 27.66 -6.19 11.58
C PRO A 165 28.32 -4.95 10.96
N SER A 166 27.68 -3.79 11.13
CA SER A 166 28.13 -2.48 10.60
C SER A 166 27.87 -2.24 9.11
N GLU A 167 27.21 -3.15 8.39
CA GLU A 167 26.74 -2.91 7.02
C GLU A 167 25.26 -2.48 7.02
N PRO A 168 24.87 -1.46 6.23
CA PRO A 168 23.46 -1.13 6.07
C PRO A 168 22.72 -2.27 5.38
N PHE A 169 21.43 -2.46 5.73
CA PHE A 169 20.58 -3.40 5.01
C PHE A 169 20.51 -3.02 3.52
N PRO A 170 20.74 -3.96 2.59
CA PRO A 170 20.84 -3.66 1.16
C PRO A 170 19.51 -3.20 0.57
N SER A 171 19.56 -2.63 -0.63
CA SER A 171 18.37 -2.35 -1.43
C SER A 171 17.62 -3.65 -1.76
N VAL A 172 16.30 -3.55 -1.90
CA VAL A 172 15.44 -4.70 -2.21
C VAL A 172 14.64 -4.43 -3.47
N GLU A 173 14.44 -5.44 -4.30
CA GLU A 173 13.60 -5.38 -5.49
C GLU A 173 12.30 -6.16 -5.27
N SER A 174 11.28 -5.90 -6.09
CA SER A 174 10.04 -6.68 -6.04
C SER A 174 10.26 -8.14 -6.38
N TYR A 175 9.55 -9.03 -5.70
CA TYR A 175 9.58 -10.46 -5.98
C TYR A 175 8.55 -10.85 -7.04
N PRO A 176 8.84 -11.86 -7.88
CA PRO A 176 7.92 -12.31 -8.92
C PRO A 176 6.70 -13.05 -8.34
N ASN A 177 6.83 -13.61 -7.14
CA ASN A 177 5.78 -14.32 -6.43
C ASN A 177 6.13 -14.53 -4.94
N GLU A 178 5.13 -14.92 -4.16
CA GLU A 178 5.23 -15.17 -2.72
C GLU A 178 6.26 -16.26 -2.36
N ASP A 179 6.32 -17.34 -3.13
CA ASP A 179 7.24 -18.46 -2.88
C ASP A 179 8.70 -18.03 -2.94
N ALA A 180 9.06 -17.18 -3.92
CA ALA A 180 10.40 -16.62 -4.05
C ALA A 180 10.79 -15.79 -2.83
N LEU A 181 9.89 -14.93 -2.35
CA LEU A 181 10.11 -14.14 -1.13
C LEU A 181 10.30 -15.05 0.09
N ILE A 182 9.45 -16.06 0.25
CA ILE A 182 9.54 -16.99 1.40
C ILE A 182 10.86 -17.75 1.41
N VAL A 183 11.37 -18.15 0.24
CA VAL A 183 12.67 -18.84 0.13
C VAL A 183 13.80 -17.97 0.66
N ASP A 184 13.86 -16.71 0.24
CA ASP A 184 14.93 -15.79 0.66
C ASP A 184 14.81 -15.41 2.14
N VAL A 185 13.60 -15.17 2.64
CA VAL A 185 13.39 -14.89 4.07
C VAL A 185 13.74 -16.11 4.93
N LYS A 186 13.41 -17.34 4.50
CA LYS A 186 13.81 -18.57 5.21
C LYS A 186 15.32 -18.70 5.30
N LYS A 187 16.03 -18.41 4.21
CA LYS A 187 17.47 -18.42 4.16
C LYS A 187 18.06 -17.40 5.13
N ALA A 188 17.60 -16.15 5.08
CA ALA A 188 18.03 -15.10 6.00
C ALA A 188 17.75 -15.49 7.47
N LEU A 189 16.54 -15.96 7.78
CA LEU A 189 16.17 -16.41 9.13
C LEU A 189 17.10 -17.51 9.65
N ALA A 190 17.45 -18.50 8.82
CA ALA A 190 18.36 -19.58 9.18
C ALA A 190 19.78 -19.06 9.51
N GLU A 191 20.31 -18.15 8.68
CA GLU A 191 21.61 -17.51 8.91
C GLU A 191 21.61 -16.67 10.20
N GLY A 192 20.53 -15.91 10.44
CA GLY A 192 20.33 -15.16 11.69
C GLY A 192 20.22 -16.08 12.91
N GLN A 193 19.49 -17.19 12.80
CA GLN A 193 19.34 -18.19 13.85
C GLN A 193 20.69 -18.82 14.21
N GLU A 194 21.53 -19.14 13.23
CA GLU A 194 22.87 -19.68 13.46
C GLU A 194 23.74 -18.71 14.27
N LYS A 195 23.66 -17.40 13.97
CA LYS A 195 24.40 -16.36 14.71
C LYS A 195 23.84 -16.10 16.10
N ALA A 196 22.52 -16.06 16.26
CA ALA A 196 21.86 -15.76 17.53
C ALA A 196 21.77 -16.96 18.47
N GLY A 197 21.90 -18.19 17.96
CA GLY A 197 21.67 -19.43 18.70
C GLY A 197 20.19 -19.68 19.05
N ARG A 198 19.27 -18.89 18.49
CA ARG A 198 17.81 -18.97 18.68
C ARG A 198 17.07 -18.26 17.55
N LEU A 199 15.79 -18.57 17.42
CA LEU A 199 14.87 -17.80 16.57
C LEU A 199 14.48 -16.47 17.23
N PRO A 200 14.09 -15.45 16.44
CA PRO A 200 13.64 -14.17 16.98
C PRO A 200 12.28 -14.32 17.67
N ARG A 201 12.05 -13.50 18.70
CA ARG A 201 10.72 -13.19 19.24
C ARG A 201 10.18 -11.99 18.46
N VAL A 202 9.00 -12.13 17.90
CA VAL A 202 8.35 -11.10 17.08
C VAL A 202 7.07 -10.64 17.78
N ILE A 203 6.89 -9.34 17.93
CA ILE A 203 5.62 -8.76 18.37
C ILE A 203 4.94 -8.06 17.20
N VAL A 204 3.67 -8.41 16.97
CA VAL A 204 2.81 -7.80 15.97
C VAL A 204 1.68 -7.10 16.70
N ILE A 205 1.61 -5.77 16.60
CA ILE A 205 0.50 -4.99 17.17
C ILE A 205 -0.50 -4.65 16.07
N GLY A 206 -1.79 -4.96 16.31
CA GLY A 206 -2.84 -4.96 15.28
C GLY A 206 -3.01 -6.31 14.60
N ALA A 207 -2.70 -7.39 15.33
CA ALA A 207 -2.61 -8.75 14.81
C ALA A 207 -3.94 -9.30 14.25
N LEU A 208 -5.10 -8.79 14.68
CA LEU A 208 -6.41 -9.23 14.20
C LEU A 208 -6.86 -8.53 12.91
N GLY A 209 -6.17 -7.45 12.52
CA GLY A 209 -6.40 -6.74 11.27
C GLY A 209 -5.83 -7.48 10.06
N ARG A 210 -6.18 -6.99 8.85
CA ARG A 210 -5.62 -7.52 7.58
C ARG A 210 -4.09 -7.47 7.58
N CYS A 211 -3.52 -6.33 7.96
CA CYS A 211 -2.06 -6.15 8.07
C CYS A 211 -1.44 -7.13 9.06
N GLY A 212 -1.94 -7.15 10.30
CA GLY A 212 -1.38 -8.04 11.32
C GLY A 212 -1.47 -9.51 10.95
N SER A 213 -2.56 -9.93 10.29
CA SER A 213 -2.71 -11.29 9.78
C SER A 213 -1.65 -11.63 8.75
N GLY A 214 -1.34 -10.72 7.81
CA GLY A 214 -0.26 -10.93 6.83
C GLY A 214 1.13 -10.97 7.47
N ALA A 215 1.40 -10.11 8.45
CA ALA A 215 2.66 -10.13 9.20
C ALA A 215 2.86 -11.44 9.97
N VAL A 216 1.80 -11.92 10.63
CA VAL A 216 1.81 -13.20 11.34
C VAL A 216 1.99 -14.37 10.36
N ASP A 217 1.29 -14.37 9.23
CA ASP A 217 1.42 -15.42 8.22
C ASP A 217 2.83 -15.51 7.65
N MET A 218 3.46 -14.37 7.33
CA MET A 218 4.87 -14.33 6.90
C MET A 218 5.80 -14.92 7.97
N CYS A 219 5.64 -14.56 9.25
CA CYS A 219 6.45 -15.13 10.33
C CYS A 219 6.32 -16.66 10.39
N LEU A 220 5.09 -17.17 10.31
CA LEU A 220 4.82 -18.61 10.33
C LEU A 220 5.40 -19.31 9.10
N LYS A 221 5.22 -18.73 7.90
CA LYS A 221 5.75 -19.26 6.64
C LYS A 221 7.27 -19.22 6.59
N ALA A 222 7.91 -18.23 7.20
CA ALA A 222 9.37 -18.18 7.38
C ALA A 222 9.89 -19.30 8.31
N GLY A 223 9.03 -19.87 9.16
CA GLY A 223 9.39 -20.92 10.12
C GLY A 223 9.56 -20.42 11.57
N ILE A 224 9.13 -19.19 11.88
CA ILE A 224 9.07 -18.71 13.27
C ILE A 224 7.88 -19.40 13.95
N PRO A 225 8.10 -20.12 15.06
CA PRO A 225 7.04 -20.89 15.69
C PRO A 225 6.06 -19.96 16.43
N THR A 226 4.82 -20.41 16.62
CA THR A 226 3.73 -19.54 17.12
C THR A 226 4.03 -18.97 18.50
N GLU A 227 4.72 -19.71 19.36
CA GLU A 227 5.15 -19.28 20.69
C GLU A 227 6.13 -18.10 20.68
N ASN A 228 6.83 -17.87 19.57
CA ASN A 228 7.72 -16.74 19.38
C ASN A 228 6.99 -15.50 18.83
N ILE A 229 5.70 -15.61 18.47
CA ILE A 229 4.93 -14.54 17.86
C ILE A 229 3.90 -14.00 18.85
N LEU A 230 4.16 -12.82 19.41
CA LEU A 230 3.21 -12.09 20.23
C LEU A 230 2.20 -11.37 19.33
N LYS A 231 0.96 -11.87 19.34
CA LYS A 231 -0.16 -11.34 18.55
C LYS A 231 -0.98 -10.40 19.42
N TRP A 232 -0.69 -9.11 19.34
CA TRP A 232 -1.34 -8.09 20.16
C TRP A 232 -2.36 -7.30 19.37
N ASP A 233 -3.43 -6.89 20.03
CA ASP A 233 -4.46 -6.03 19.49
C ASP A 233 -5.00 -5.08 20.57
N MET A 234 -6.21 -4.57 20.38
CA MET A 234 -6.85 -3.60 21.27
C MET A 234 -6.99 -4.12 22.71
N ALA A 235 -7.11 -5.43 22.92
CA ALA A 235 -7.22 -6.03 24.24
C ALA A 235 -5.97 -5.80 25.11
N GLU A 236 -4.79 -5.84 24.49
CA GLU A 236 -3.50 -5.64 25.14
C GLU A 236 -3.10 -4.15 25.15
N THR A 237 -3.32 -3.44 24.04
CA THR A 237 -2.87 -2.04 23.91
C THR A 237 -3.69 -1.03 24.71
N LYS A 238 -4.93 -1.37 25.10
CA LYS A 238 -5.79 -0.51 25.94
C LYS A 238 -5.17 -0.09 27.28
N LYS A 239 -4.16 -0.83 27.77
CA LYS A 239 -3.46 -0.50 29.02
C LYS A 239 -2.63 0.80 28.92
N GLY A 240 -2.36 1.27 27.69
CA GLY A 240 -1.50 2.41 27.41
C GLY A 240 -0.03 2.04 27.45
N GLY A 241 0.74 2.54 26.48
CA GLY A 241 2.18 2.32 26.42
C GLY A 241 2.98 3.30 27.31
N PRO A 242 4.32 3.18 27.36
CA PRO A 242 5.14 2.25 26.56
C PRO A 242 5.02 0.79 27.00
N PHE A 243 5.22 -0.15 26.05
CA PHE A 243 5.08 -1.58 26.29
C PHE A 243 6.45 -2.26 26.40
N SER A 244 6.75 -2.90 27.54
CA SER A 244 8.03 -3.62 27.73
C SER A 244 8.16 -4.79 26.76
N GLU A 245 7.03 -5.40 26.38
CA GLU A 245 6.96 -6.53 25.46
C GLU A 245 7.51 -6.18 24.07
N ILE A 246 7.51 -4.90 23.68
CA ILE A 246 8.20 -4.42 22.47
C ILE A 246 9.71 -4.48 22.65
N VAL A 247 10.22 -3.93 23.75
CA VAL A 247 11.66 -3.83 24.04
C VAL A 247 12.31 -5.20 24.26
N GLU A 248 11.54 -6.16 24.81
CA GLU A 248 11.94 -7.55 25.06
C GLU A 248 11.90 -8.44 23.81
N SER A 249 11.17 -8.05 22.77
CA SER A 249 11.10 -8.77 21.49
C SER A 249 12.27 -8.36 20.59
N ASP A 250 12.66 -9.19 19.62
CA ASP A 250 13.73 -8.85 18.68
C ASP A 250 13.24 -7.96 17.54
N ILE A 251 12.00 -8.23 17.11
CA ILE A 251 11.33 -7.58 15.99
C ILE A 251 9.97 -7.06 16.45
N PHE A 252 9.66 -5.82 16.12
CA PHE A 252 8.33 -5.24 16.29
C PHE A 252 7.73 -4.86 14.94
N VAL A 253 6.56 -5.38 14.62
CA VAL A 253 5.76 -4.98 13.45
C VAL A 253 4.52 -4.22 13.92
N ASN A 254 4.43 -2.93 13.61
CA ASN A 254 3.23 -2.12 13.87
C ASN A 254 2.27 -2.17 12.67
N CYS A 255 1.05 -2.62 12.91
CA CYS A 255 -0.03 -2.70 11.93
C CYS A 255 -1.25 -1.84 12.31
N ILE A 256 -1.09 -0.90 13.24
CA ILE A 256 -2.15 0.03 13.64
C ILE A 256 -1.78 1.46 13.26
N TYR A 257 -2.65 2.08 12.46
CA TYR A 257 -2.66 3.52 12.23
C TYR A 257 -3.51 4.21 13.31
N LEU A 258 -2.91 5.13 14.05
CA LEU A 258 -3.58 5.94 15.08
C LEU A 258 -3.39 7.42 14.77
N ASN A 259 -4.49 8.17 14.72
CA ASN A 259 -4.48 9.62 14.47
C ASN A 259 -5.03 10.45 15.64
N GLN A 260 -5.28 9.79 16.78
CA GLN A 260 -5.69 10.43 18.03
C GLN A 260 -4.54 10.35 19.04
N PRO A 261 -4.44 11.29 19.99
CA PRO A 261 -3.45 11.21 21.07
C PRO A 261 -3.58 9.89 21.84
N VAL A 262 -2.57 9.05 21.74
CA VAL A 262 -2.43 7.80 22.50
C VAL A 262 -1.05 7.76 23.15
N GLY A 263 -0.91 6.99 24.23
CA GLY A 263 0.41 6.71 24.78
C GLY A 263 1.29 6.05 23.72
N HIS A 264 2.54 6.49 23.60
CA HIS A 264 3.50 5.87 22.68
C HIS A 264 3.65 4.39 23.00
N PHE A 265 3.63 3.53 21.98
CA PHE A 265 3.88 2.10 22.12
C PHE A 265 5.32 1.87 22.56
N VAL A 266 6.25 2.62 21.96
CA VAL A 266 7.67 2.64 22.28
C VAL A 266 8.20 4.07 22.12
N ASN A 267 9.15 4.47 22.96
CA ASN A 267 9.82 5.77 22.91
C ASN A 267 11.31 5.63 23.26
N ARG A 268 12.08 6.71 23.12
CA ARG A 268 13.53 6.69 23.39
C ARG A 268 13.83 6.28 24.84
N GLU A 269 13.02 6.67 25.81
CA GLU A 269 13.18 6.31 27.22
C GLU A 269 13.01 4.80 27.44
N SER A 270 11.96 4.20 26.87
CA SER A 270 11.70 2.76 26.97
C SER A 270 12.78 1.92 26.30
N LEU A 271 13.36 2.41 25.20
CA LEU A 271 14.45 1.74 24.47
C LEU A 271 15.78 1.72 25.25
N GLN A 272 15.95 2.60 26.24
CA GLN A 272 17.11 2.62 27.13
C GLN A 272 17.04 1.55 28.24
N ALA A 273 15.95 0.78 28.31
CA ALA A 273 15.82 -0.28 29.31
C ALA A 273 17.01 -1.26 29.24
N PRO A 274 17.57 -1.67 30.39
CA PRO A 274 18.68 -2.60 30.41
C PRO A 274 18.24 -3.94 29.81
N GLY A 275 19.06 -4.50 28.92
CA GLY A 275 18.78 -5.79 28.28
C GLY A 275 17.76 -5.76 27.14
N ARG A 276 17.58 -4.61 26.46
CA ARG A 276 16.80 -4.54 25.21
C ARG A 276 17.27 -5.60 24.20
N ASN A 277 16.32 -6.36 23.65
CA ASN A 277 16.54 -7.27 22.52
C ASN A 277 16.13 -6.67 21.18
N LEU A 278 15.19 -5.72 21.20
CA LEU A 278 14.61 -5.12 20.00
C LEU A 278 15.69 -4.54 19.10
N SER A 279 15.81 -5.03 17.88
CA SER A 279 16.78 -4.56 16.88
C SER A 279 16.12 -4.10 15.57
N VAL A 280 14.87 -4.48 15.34
CA VAL A 280 14.12 -4.07 14.16
C VAL A 280 12.71 -3.61 14.54
N VAL A 281 12.32 -2.45 14.03
CA VAL A 281 10.93 -1.99 14.03
C VAL A 281 10.48 -1.83 12.58
N CYS A 282 9.45 -2.56 12.17
CA CYS A 282 8.74 -2.29 10.92
C CYS A 282 7.42 -1.59 11.25
N ASP A 283 7.34 -0.31 10.93
CA ASP A 283 6.10 0.44 11.06
C ASP A 283 5.35 0.42 9.73
N VAL A 284 4.49 -0.58 9.54
CA VAL A 284 3.67 -0.72 8.32
C VAL A 284 2.65 0.41 8.21
N SER A 285 2.31 1.04 9.33
CA SER A 285 1.40 2.18 9.41
C SER A 285 2.14 3.52 9.39
N ALA A 286 3.40 3.53 8.93
CA ALA A 286 4.26 4.70 8.94
C ALA A 286 3.60 5.88 8.23
N ASP A 287 3.57 7.00 8.95
CA ASP A 287 3.15 8.30 8.45
C ASP A 287 4.02 9.33 9.15
N THR A 288 5.03 9.84 8.44
CA THR A 288 5.98 10.83 8.98
C THR A 288 5.35 12.20 9.22
N THR A 289 4.13 12.42 8.73
CA THR A 289 3.35 13.66 8.94
C THR A 289 2.42 13.57 10.15
N ASN A 290 2.26 12.39 10.74
CA ASN A 290 1.36 12.16 11.85
C ASN A 290 1.91 12.76 13.17
N PRO A 291 1.27 13.79 13.76
CA PRO A 291 1.71 14.40 15.00
C PRO A 291 1.52 13.50 16.23
N HIS A 292 0.80 12.38 16.07
CA HIS A 292 0.45 11.42 17.12
C HIS A 292 0.99 10.02 16.80
N ASN A 293 2.12 9.93 16.10
CA ASN A 293 2.77 8.67 15.79
C ASN A 293 3.06 7.88 17.09
N PRO A 294 2.52 6.66 17.27
CA PRO A 294 2.73 5.86 18.48
C PRO A 294 4.16 5.30 18.60
N VAL A 295 4.99 5.46 17.57
CA VAL A 295 6.37 4.97 17.46
C VAL A 295 7.32 6.14 17.13
N PRO A 296 7.44 7.18 17.99
CA PRO A 296 8.22 8.39 17.73
C PRO A 296 9.74 8.19 17.89
N ILE A 297 10.31 7.31 17.07
CA ILE A 297 11.74 6.94 17.08
C ILE A 297 12.41 7.14 15.71
N TYR A 298 11.66 7.64 14.72
CA TYR A 298 12.12 7.91 13.37
C TYR A 298 11.38 9.12 12.77
N THR A 299 11.98 9.74 11.75
CA THR A 299 11.39 10.87 11.00
C THR A 299 11.49 10.69 9.48
N VAL A 300 12.11 9.60 9.03
CA VAL A 300 12.37 9.29 7.62
C VAL A 300 11.39 8.23 7.15
N ALA A 301 10.77 8.44 5.99
CA ALA A 301 10.10 7.38 5.24
C ALA A 301 11.16 6.68 4.38
N THR A 302 11.44 5.41 4.67
CA THR A 302 12.43 4.61 3.94
C THR A 302 11.88 4.17 2.58
N THR A 303 12.75 3.74 1.67
CA THR A 303 12.37 3.28 0.32
C THR A 303 12.98 1.90 0.04
N PHE A 304 12.57 1.22 -1.03
CA PHE A 304 13.20 -0.05 -1.42
C PHE A 304 14.72 0.07 -1.73
N ASP A 305 15.19 1.21 -2.21
CA ASP A 305 16.63 1.46 -2.41
C ASP A 305 17.39 1.62 -1.08
N LYS A 306 16.70 2.12 -0.05
CA LYS A 306 17.26 2.31 1.30
C LYS A 306 16.22 1.89 2.34
N PRO A 307 16.03 0.57 2.58
CA PRO A 307 14.86 0.05 3.30
C PRO A 307 14.84 0.34 4.80
N THR A 308 15.98 0.76 5.36
CA THR A 308 16.14 0.96 6.80
C THR A 308 16.74 2.32 7.12
N VAL A 309 16.37 2.84 8.30
CA VAL A 309 17.02 3.99 8.94
C VAL A 309 17.45 3.61 10.35
N PRO A 310 18.70 3.88 10.77
CA PRO A 310 19.14 3.59 12.13
C PRO A 310 18.47 4.54 13.14
N VAL A 311 18.18 4.04 14.34
CA VAL A 311 17.76 4.88 15.48
C VAL A 311 19.00 5.32 16.23
N GLU A 312 19.36 6.60 16.12
CA GLU A 312 20.58 7.14 16.73
C GLU A 312 20.61 6.92 18.25
N GLY A 313 21.79 6.55 18.76
CA GLY A 313 22.03 6.28 20.19
C GLY A 313 21.77 4.84 20.64
N PHE A 314 21.34 3.94 19.74
CA PHE A 314 21.07 2.54 20.06
C PHE A 314 21.94 1.60 19.21
N ALA A 315 23.11 1.22 19.76
CA ALA A 315 24.10 0.38 19.07
C ALA A 315 24.21 -1.06 19.60
N ASN A 316 23.69 -1.35 20.80
CA ASN A 316 23.80 -2.67 21.45
C ASN A 316 22.44 -3.16 21.97
N PRO A 317 21.72 -4.03 21.22
CA PRO A 317 21.95 -4.32 19.79
C PRO A 317 21.69 -3.07 18.92
N PRO A 318 22.18 -3.00 17.67
CA PRO A 318 21.74 -1.95 16.75
C PRO A 318 20.21 -1.92 16.64
N LEU A 319 19.63 -0.74 16.44
CA LEU A 319 18.19 -0.57 16.21
C LEU A 319 17.97 0.15 14.89
N SER A 320 17.14 -0.43 14.02
CA SER A 320 16.73 0.21 12.77
C SER A 320 15.23 0.13 12.57
N VAL A 321 14.72 1.10 11.79
CA VAL A 321 13.31 1.21 11.43
C VAL A 321 13.12 1.00 9.93
N ILE A 322 12.11 0.24 9.57
CA ILE A 322 11.53 0.14 8.23
C ILE A 322 10.22 0.92 8.25
N SER A 323 10.11 1.94 7.41
CA SER A 323 8.98 2.88 7.31
C SER A 323 8.58 3.12 5.84
N ILE A 324 8.69 2.06 5.01
CA ILE A 324 8.26 2.08 3.61
C ILE A 324 6.73 2.17 3.56
N ASP A 325 6.18 3.16 2.85
CA ASP A 325 4.74 3.43 2.75
C ASP A 325 4.03 2.66 1.61
N HIS A 326 4.79 1.92 0.80
CA HIS A 326 4.32 1.12 -0.33
C HIS A 326 4.80 -0.35 -0.27
N LEU A 327 4.90 -0.92 0.93
CA LEU A 327 5.28 -2.33 1.18
C LEU A 327 4.60 -3.40 0.30
N PRO A 328 3.31 -3.29 -0.10
CA PRO A 328 2.70 -4.27 -0.99
C PRO A 328 3.38 -4.36 -2.37
N SER A 329 4.12 -3.33 -2.81
CA SER A 329 4.88 -3.37 -4.06
C SER A 329 6.03 -4.37 -4.03
N LEU A 330 6.42 -4.91 -2.86
CA LEU A 330 7.37 -6.02 -2.76
C LEU A 330 6.81 -7.32 -3.36
N LEU A 331 5.49 -7.52 -3.30
CA LEU A 331 4.77 -8.65 -3.90
C LEU A 331 3.66 -8.13 -4.82
N PRO A 332 4.01 -7.56 -5.99
CA PRO A 332 3.05 -6.82 -6.79
C PRO A 332 1.96 -7.70 -7.39
N ARG A 333 2.27 -8.96 -7.75
CA ARG A 333 1.31 -9.90 -8.34
C ARG A 333 0.21 -10.29 -7.34
N GLU A 334 0.58 -10.84 -6.20
CA GLU A 334 -0.35 -11.28 -5.15
C GLU A 334 -1.09 -10.10 -4.51
N SER A 335 -0.41 -8.97 -4.33
CA SER A 335 -1.05 -7.72 -3.88
C SER A 335 -2.15 -7.26 -4.84
N SER A 336 -1.89 -7.35 -6.15
CA SER A 336 -2.87 -6.98 -7.18
C SER A 336 -4.03 -7.96 -7.23
N GLU A 337 -3.76 -9.27 -7.18
CA GLU A 337 -4.82 -10.29 -7.18
C GLU A 337 -5.75 -10.14 -5.99
N ALA A 338 -5.19 -10.00 -4.78
CA ALA A 338 -6.01 -9.80 -3.58
C ALA A 338 -6.80 -8.49 -3.63
N PHE A 339 -6.17 -7.38 -4.01
CA PHE A 339 -6.84 -6.08 -4.11
C PHE A 339 -7.95 -6.10 -5.16
N SER A 340 -7.66 -6.64 -6.34
CA SER A 340 -8.62 -6.67 -7.44
C SER A 340 -9.78 -7.61 -7.13
N HIS A 341 -9.52 -8.75 -6.47
CA HIS A 341 -10.57 -9.67 -6.01
C HIS A 341 -11.51 -9.00 -5.02
N ASP A 342 -10.98 -8.28 -4.02
CA ASP A 342 -11.79 -7.52 -3.06
C ASP A 342 -12.60 -6.39 -3.73
N LEU A 343 -12.03 -5.78 -4.78
CA LEU A 343 -12.66 -4.70 -5.53
C LEU A 343 -13.74 -5.20 -6.52
N LEU A 344 -13.60 -6.43 -7.02
CA LEU A 344 -14.43 -7.01 -8.09
C LEU A 344 -15.94 -6.93 -7.83
N PRO A 345 -16.49 -7.26 -6.63
CA PRO A 345 -17.92 -7.11 -6.37
C PRO A 345 -18.44 -5.70 -6.61
N THR A 346 -17.61 -4.68 -6.34
CA THR A 346 -17.95 -3.28 -6.56
C THR A 346 -17.86 -2.92 -8.05
N LEU A 347 -16.83 -3.43 -8.75
CA LEU A 347 -16.68 -3.23 -10.21
C LEU A 347 -17.82 -3.86 -11.01
N LEU A 348 -18.35 -5.00 -10.57
CA LEU A 348 -19.47 -5.67 -11.22
C LEU A 348 -20.76 -4.84 -11.24
N ASN A 349 -20.88 -3.83 -10.36
CA ASN A 349 -21.99 -2.88 -10.34
C ASN A 349 -21.75 -1.60 -11.16
N LEU A 350 -20.62 -1.47 -11.87
CA LEU A 350 -20.27 -0.22 -12.58
C LEU A 350 -21.25 0.18 -13.67
N LYS A 351 -22.00 -0.76 -14.27
CA LYS A 351 -23.06 -0.44 -15.25
C LYS A 351 -24.11 0.52 -14.70
N ASP A 352 -24.34 0.49 -13.38
CA ASP A 352 -25.33 1.31 -12.69
C ASP A 352 -24.70 2.12 -11.53
N TRP A 353 -23.42 2.51 -11.69
CA TRP A 353 -22.64 3.11 -10.60
C TRP A 353 -23.27 4.36 -9.98
N ARG A 354 -24.09 5.12 -10.72
CA ARG A 354 -24.77 6.31 -10.17
C ARG A 354 -25.88 5.97 -9.19
N ASN A 355 -26.45 4.76 -9.26
CA ASN A 355 -27.47 4.28 -8.34
C ASN A 355 -26.91 3.29 -7.31
N ASP A 356 -25.72 2.73 -7.54
CA ASP A 356 -25.03 1.89 -6.56
C ASP A 356 -24.59 2.72 -5.32
N PRO A 357 -24.93 2.29 -4.09
CA PRO A 357 -24.63 3.06 -2.89
C PRO A 357 -23.14 3.28 -2.61
N VAL A 358 -22.26 2.34 -2.97
CA VAL A 358 -20.81 2.48 -2.74
C VAL A 358 -20.25 3.56 -3.65
N TRP A 359 -20.57 3.48 -4.94
CA TRP A 359 -20.12 4.44 -5.94
C TRP A 359 -20.74 5.84 -5.71
N ALA A 360 -22.03 5.92 -5.37
CA ALA A 360 -22.69 7.18 -5.05
C ALA A 360 -22.09 7.88 -3.83
N ARG A 361 -21.71 7.13 -2.77
CA ARG A 361 -20.99 7.69 -1.62
C ARG A 361 -19.63 8.25 -2.02
N ALA A 362 -18.88 7.53 -2.86
CA ALA A 362 -17.58 7.98 -3.35
C ALA A 362 -17.69 9.25 -4.20
N GLU A 363 -18.67 9.32 -5.10
CA GLU A 363 -18.94 10.52 -5.90
C GLU A 363 -19.32 11.71 -5.02
N LYS A 364 -20.20 11.49 -4.02
CA LYS A 364 -20.58 12.53 -3.08
C LYS A 364 -19.35 13.05 -2.32
N PHE A 365 -18.51 12.14 -1.80
CA PHE A 365 -17.28 12.50 -1.09
C PHE A 365 -16.34 13.33 -1.96
N TYR A 366 -16.14 12.93 -3.23
CA TYR A 366 -15.40 13.70 -4.22
C TYR A 366 -15.99 15.10 -4.41
N LYS A 367 -17.31 15.22 -4.62
CA LYS A 367 -17.99 16.51 -4.83
C LYS A 367 -17.87 17.43 -3.61
N ASP A 368 -18.02 16.89 -2.40
CA ASP A 368 -17.84 17.63 -1.16
C ASP A 368 -16.41 18.19 -1.08
N LYS A 369 -15.39 17.36 -1.40
CA LYS A 369 -13.98 17.78 -1.42
C LYS A 369 -13.67 18.78 -2.53
N ALA A 370 -14.24 18.61 -3.72
CA ALA A 370 -14.09 19.55 -4.83
C ALA A 370 -14.73 20.91 -4.51
N ALA A 371 -15.77 20.97 -3.68
CA ALA A 371 -16.37 22.22 -3.23
C ALA A 371 -15.49 23.01 -2.24
N GLU A 372 -14.49 22.37 -1.63
CA GLU A 372 -13.48 23.02 -0.77
C GLU A 372 -12.38 23.72 -1.60
N LEU A 373 -12.32 23.52 -2.92
CA LEU A 373 -11.29 24.11 -3.78
C LEU A 373 -11.38 25.65 -3.81
N PRO A 374 -10.25 26.36 -3.69
CA PRO A 374 -10.24 27.80 -3.90
C PRO A 374 -10.65 28.17 -5.33
N ALA A 375 -11.40 29.27 -5.49
CA ALA A 375 -12.00 29.65 -6.77
C ALA A 375 -10.98 29.83 -7.92
N GLU A 376 -9.75 30.23 -7.61
CA GLU A 376 -8.64 30.36 -8.56
C GLU A 376 -8.24 29.03 -9.25
N TYR A 377 -8.50 27.89 -8.63
CA TYR A 377 -8.23 26.57 -9.20
C TYR A 377 -9.33 26.07 -10.14
N LEU A 378 -10.54 26.66 -10.07
CA LEU A 378 -11.68 26.25 -10.89
C LEU A 378 -11.73 26.93 -12.26
N GLN A 379 -10.85 27.91 -12.50
CA GLN A 379 -10.74 28.57 -13.80
C GLN A 379 -9.84 27.76 -14.74
N ASN A 380 -10.23 27.68 -16.01
CA ASN A 380 -9.32 27.14 -17.03
C ASN A 380 -8.14 28.09 -17.18
N LYS A 381 -6.96 27.68 -16.72
CA LYS A 381 -5.70 28.38 -17.00
C LYS A 381 -5.46 28.28 -18.51
N ALA A 382 -5.34 29.44 -19.16
CA ALA A 382 -5.21 29.60 -20.61
C ALA A 382 -3.95 28.92 -21.17
#